data_AF-A0A938T5D0-F1
#
_entry.id   AF-A0A938T5D0-F1
#
_cell.length_a   1.000
_cell.length_b   1.000
_cell.length_c   1.000
_cell.angle_alpha   90.00
_cell.angle_beta   90.00
_cell.angle_gamma   90.00
#
_symmetry.space_group_name_H-M   'P 1'
#
loop_
_entity.id
_entity.type
_entity.pdbx_description
1 polymer ?
#
loop_
_entity_poly.entity_id
_entity_poly.type
_entity_poly.pdbx_seq_one_letter_code
_entity_poly.pdbx_strand_id
1 'polypeptide(L)'
;MFLKELTPSQKHSFLVLASELIKADKRLHPLEKEMFRMLREEMNLPKIPVIRKAELGSLKRVFRNKRALVILYVELVLLAYADGIYSKDEKKLIDKIGKAFGMQPATKAALEKWVKDLLIHRKKLMKFFK
;
A
#
# COMPACT_ATOMS: atom_id res chain seq x y z
N MET A 1 0.70 10.27 3.04
CA MET A 1 1.10 9.19 2.12
C MET A 1 2.17 9.77 1.18
N PHE A 2 3.01 8.90 0.62
CA PHE A 2 4.22 9.20 -0.14
C PHE A 2 4.06 8.85 -1.63
N LEU A 3 2.83 8.60 -2.09
CA LEU A 3 2.58 8.08 -3.44
C LEU A 3 2.95 9.08 -4.54
N LYS A 4 2.97 10.37 -4.21
CA LYS A 4 3.46 11.43 -5.11
C LYS A 4 4.93 11.28 -5.50
N GLU A 5 5.74 10.64 -4.64
CA GLU A 5 7.19 10.44 -4.84
C GLU A 5 7.50 9.31 -5.82
N LEU A 6 6.49 8.51 -6.18
CA LEU A 6 6.63 7.40 -7.11
C LEU A 6 6.62 7.89 -8.56
N THR A 7 7.44 7.25 -9.40
CA THR A 7 7.38 7.48 -10.85
C THR A 7 6.05 6.99 -11.43
N PRO A 8 5.65 7.42 -12.64
CA PRO A 8 4.41 6.94 -13.27
C PRO A 8 4.31 5.40 -13.34
N SER A 9 5.40 4.71 -13.67
CA SER A 9 5.43 3.24 -13.70
C SER A 9 5.27 2.64 -12.30
N GLN A 10 5.87 3.24 -11.27
CA GLN A 10 5.73 2.79 -9.88
C GLN A 10 4.31 3.01 -9.34
N LYS A 11 3.70 4.16 -9.64
CA LYS A 11 2.30 4.46 -9.32
C LYS A 11 1.37 3.42 -9.94
N HIS A 12 1.58 3.09 -11.22
CA HIS A 12 0.81 2.05 -11.90
C HIS A 12 0.96 0.69 -11.21
N SER A 13 2.20 0.24 -10.96
CA SER A 13 2.44 -1.03 -10.27
C SER A 13 1.87 -1.06 -8.85
N PHE A 14 1.93 0.05 -8.11
CA PHE A 14 1.29 0.17 -6.81
C PHE A 14 -0.22 -0.02 -6.91
N LEU A 15 -0.90 0.61 -7.89
CA LEU A 15 -2.34 0.46 -8.07
C LEU A 15 -2.76 -0.99 -8.38
N VAL A 16 -1.94 -1.71 -9.15
CA VAL A 16 -2.18 -3.14 -9.39
C VAL A 16 -2.11 -3.93 -8.09
N LEU A 17 -1.06 -3.72 -7.29
CA LEU A 17 -0.88 -4.41 -6.01
C LEU A 17 -1.93 -4.02 -4.99
N ALA A 18 -2.35 -2.75 -4.95
CA ALA A 18 -3.45 -2.28 -4.14
C ALA A 18 -4.75 -3.01 -4.51
N SER A 19 -5.04 -3.21 -5.80
CA SER A 19 -6.21 -3.99 -6.22
C SER A 19 -6.14 -5.45 -5.82
N GLU A 20 -4.96 -6.07 -5.90
CA GLU A 20 -4.77 -7.45 -5.44
C GLU A 20 -4.93 -7.56 -3.92
N LEU A 21 -4.43 -6.57 -3.18
CA LEU A 21 -4.52 -6.50 -1.72
C LEU A 21 -5.98 -6.40 -1.27
N ILE A 22 -6.75 -5.48 -1.84
CA ILE A 22 -8.14 -5.30 -1.40
C ILE A 22 -9.01 -6.50 -1.78
N LYS A 23 -8.73 -7.17 -2.90
CA LYS A 23 -9.39 -8.43 -3.27
C LYS A 23 -8.97 -9.62 -2.43
N ALA A 24 -7.87 -9.53 -1.67
CA ALA A 24 -7.37 -10.63 -0.86
C ALA A 24 -8.32 -10.92 0.32
N ASP A 25 -8.90 -9.88 0.92
CA ASP A 25 -9.93 -10.02 1.94
C ASP A 25 -11.30 -9.82 1.26
N LYS A 26 -12.09 -10.90 1.12
CA LYS A 26 -13.38 -10.94 0.37
C LYS A 26 -14.51 -10.08 1.00
N ARG A 27 -14.16 -9.00 1.70
CA ARG A 27 -15.04 -8.27 2.63
C ARG A 27 -15.39 -6.84 2.19
N LEU A 28 -14.77 -6.28 1.16
CA LEU A 28 -14.87 -4.83 0.90
C LEU A 28 -15.42 -4.54 -0.50
N HIS A 29 -16.72 -4.23 -0.61
CA HIS A 29 -17.31 -3.79 -1.89
C HIS A 29 -17.79 -2.32 -1.96
N PRO A 30 -18.10 -1.61 -0.85
CA PRO A 30 -18.36 -0.16 -0.91
C PRO A 30 -17.13 0.73 -0.67
N LEU A 31 -16.27 0.38 0.29
CA LEU A 31 -15.11 1.19 0.70
C LEU A 31 -13.95 1.16 -0.33
N GLU A 32 -13.92 0.15 -1.20
CA GLU A 32 -12.95 0.02 -2.29
C GLU A 32 -12.95 1.23 -3.24
N LYS A 33 -14.13 1.65 -3.70
CA LYS A 33 -14.25 2.75 -4.67
C LYS A 33 -13.76 4.06 -4.09
N GLU A 34 -14.08 4.30 -2.83
CA GLU A 34 -13.66 5.48 -2.09
C GLU A 34 -12.14 5.49 -1.88
N MET A 35 -11.57 4.35 -1.50
CA MET A 35 -10.12 4.20 -1.36
C MET A 35 -9.39 4.46 -2.68
N PHE A 36 -9.85 3.88 -3.79
CA PHE A 36 -9.28 4.14 -5.10
C PHE A 36 -9.45 5.57 -5.58
N ARG A 37 -10.45 6.30 -5.09
CA ARG A 37 -10.61 7.73 -5.35
C ARG A 37 -9.52 8.51 -4.61
N MET A 38 -9.35 8.29 -3.30
CA MET A 38 -8.32 8.95 -2.50
C MET A 38 -6.90 8.68 -3.05
N LEU A 39 -6.59 7.44 -3.40
CA LEU A 39 -5.30 7.07 -4.00
C LEU A 39 -5.04 7.79 -5.33
N ARG A 40 -6.09 8.04 -6.13
CA ARG A 40 -6.00 8.78 -7.41
C ARG A 40 -5.73 10.26 -7.19
N GLU A 41 -6.48 10.87 -6.29
CA GLU A 41 -6.31 12.28 -5.92
C GLU A 41 -4.88 12.52 -5.43
N GLU A 42 -4.37 11.65 -4.57
CA GLU A 42 -2.99 11.78 -4.08
C GLU A 42 -1.94 11.61 -5.17
N MET A 43 -2.17 10.70 -6.12
CA MET A 43 -1.22 10.44 -7.20
C MET A 43 -1.30 11.43 -8.38
N ASN A 44 -2.26 12.37 -8.36
CA ASN A 44 -2.63 13.22 -9.50
C ASN A 44 -2.92 12.43 -10.78
N LEU A 45 -3.69 11.34 -10.68
CA LEU A 45 -4.04 10.48 -11.82
C LEU A 45 -5.45 10.81 -12.34
N PRO A 46 -5.59 11.28 -13.60
CA PRO A 46 -6.89 11.68 -14.14
C PRO A 46 -7.82 10.51 -14.47
N LYS A 47 -7.29 9.29 -14.64
CA LYS A 47 -8.05 8.06 -14.92
C LYS A 47 -7.47 6.87 -14.15
N ILE A 48 -8.33 5.90 -13.80
CA ILE A 48 -7.86 4.60 -13.31
C ILE A 48 -7.17 3.91 -14.49
N PRO A 49 -5.87 3.60 -14.42
CA PRO A 49 -5.24 2.83 -15.47
C PRO A 49 -5.85 1.42 -15.51
N VAL A 50 -5.90 0.80 -16.69
CA VAL A 50 -6.35 -0.60 -16.80
C VAL A 50 -5.41 -1.48 -15.95
N ILE A 51 -5.94 -2.02 -14.86
CA ILE A 51 -5.20 -2.89 -13.95
C ILE A 51 -5.09 -4.26 -14.62
N ARG A 52 -3.96 -4.52 -15.28
CA ARG A 52 -3.57 -5.88 -15.68
C ARG A 52 -2.84 -6.52 -14.50
N LYS A 53 -3.09 -7.81 -14.24
CA LYS A 53 -2.40 -8.57 -13.19
C LYS A 53 -0.89 -8.31 -13.29
N ALA A 54 -0.27 -7.89 -12.21
CA ALA A 54 1.16 -7.66 -12.21
C ALA A 54 1.86 -9.01 -12.10
N GLU A 55 2.72 -9.32 -13.05
CA GLU A 55 3.71 -10.36 -12.81
C GLU A 55 4.68 -9.85 -11.75
N LEU A 56 4.70 -10.49 -10.58
CA LEU A 56 5.60 -10.15 -9.46
C LEU A 56 7.08 -10.05 -9.92
N GLY A 57 7.47 -10.78 -10.98
CA GLY A 57 8.80 -10.70 -11.60
C GLY A 57 9.13 -9.33 -12.20
N SER A 58 8.12 -8.59 -12.66
CA SER A 58 8.27 -7.25 -13.26
C SER A 58 8.49 -6.16 -12.20
N LEU A 59 8.06 -6.39 -10.95
CA LEU A 59 8.13 -5.39 -9.89
C LEU A 59 9.57 -5.03 -9.49
N LYS A 60 10.49 -5.99 -9.54
CA LYS A 60 11.93 -5.72 -9.29
C LYS A 60 12.54 -4.76 -10.29
N ARG A 61 12.03 -4.74 -11.52
CA ARG A 61 12.48 -3.80 -12.56
C ARG A 61 11.90 -2.41 -12.36
N VAL A 62 10.79 -2.27 -11.64
CA VAL A 62 10.09 -0.99 -11.40
C VAL A 62 10.57 -0.34 -10.10
N PHE A 63 10.74 -1.13 -9.04
CA PHE A 63 11.21 -0.67 -7.73
C PHE A 63 12.67 -1.04 -7.51
N ARG A 64 13.57 -0.33 -8.18
CA ARG A 64 15.01 -0.63 -8.20
C ARG A 64 15.78 -0.09 -7.00
N ASN A 65 15.28 0.98 -6.36
CA ASN A 65 15.97 1.64 -5.26
C ASN A 65 15.24 1.43 -3.92
N LYS A 66 16.02 1.50 -2.83
CA LYS A 66 15.53 1.28 -1.47
C LYS A 66 14.40 2.24 -1.08
N ARG A 67 14.46 3.51 -1.51
CA ARG A 67 13.45 4.53 -1.21
C ARG A 67 12.07 4.13 -1.78
N ALA A 68 12.01 3.80 -3.07
CA ALA A 68 10.78 3.39 -3.73
C ALA A 68 10.21 2.09 -3.15
N LEU A 69 11.08 1.16 -2.74
CA LEU A 69 10.67 -0.07 -2.06
C LEU A 69 10.05 0.18 -0.68
N VAL A 70 10.66 1.08 0.10
CA VAL A 70 10.10 1.47 1.41
C VAL A 70 8.77 2.18 1.23
N ILE A 71 8.66 3.09 0.26
CA ILE A 71 7.38 3.76 -0.06
C ILE A 71 6.33 2.71 -0.43
N LEU A 72 6.62 1.81 -1.37
CA LEU A 72 5.70 0.73 -1.77
C LEU A 72 5.23 -0.07 -0.55
N TYR A 73 6.16 -0.53 0.29
CA TYR A 73 5.83 -1.37 1.44
C TYR A 73 4.95 -0.63 2.45
N VAL A 74 5.34 0.60 2.81
CA VAL A 74 4.62 1.42 3.80
C VAL A 74 3.21 1.76 3.30
N GLU A 75 3.06 2.12 2.04
CA GLU A 75 1.76 2.48 1.46
C GLU A 75 0.82 1.27 1.37
N LEU A 76 1.33 0.08 1.07
CA LEU A 76 0.53 -1.15 1.12
C LEU A 76 0.09 -1.49 2.55
N VAL A 77 0.96 -1.32 3.54
CA VAL A 77 0.59 -1.56 4.96
C VAL A 77 -0.44 -0.52 5.42
N LEU A 78 -0.28 0.75 5.06
CA LEU A 78 -1.29 1.78 5.34
C LEU A 78 -2.64 1.44 4.73
N LEU A 79 -2.65 0.97 3.49
CA LEU A 79 -3.85 0.53 2.79
C LEU A 79 -4.52 -0.67 3.49
N ALA A 80 -3.74 -1.66 3.91
CA ALA A 80 -4.25 -2.82 4.66
C ALA A 80 -4.83 -2.47 6.04
N TYR A 81 -4.53 -1.28 6.57
CA TYR A 81 -5.11 -0.78 7.82
C TYR A 81 -6.30 0.16 7.59
N ALA A 82 -6.70 0.39 6.35
CA ALA A 82 -7.72 1.40 6.03
C ALA A 82 -9.08 1.13 6.67
N ASP A 83 -9.47 -0.14 6.79
CA ASP A 83 -10.69 -0.58 7.46
C ASP A 83 -10.48 -0.86 8.98
N GLY A 84 -9.26 -0.62 9.47
CA GLY A 84 -8.84 -0.85 10.84
C GLY A 84 -8.36 -2.28 11.14
N ILE A 85 -8.40 -3.21 10.18
CA ILE A 85 -8.06 -4.63 10.38
C ILE A 85 -7.06 -5.09 9.31
N TYR A 86 -5.79 -5.21 9.69
CA TYR A 86 -4.80 -5.87 8.84
C TYR A 86 -4.98 -7.39 8.88
N SER A 87 -5.63 -7.95 7.87
CA SER A 87 -6.04 -9.35 7.82
C SER A 87 -4.85 -10.30 7.60
N LYS A 88 -5.07 -11.61 7.87
CA LYS A 88 -4.04 -12.63 7.63
C LYS A 88 -3.66 -12.74 6.15
N ASP A 89 -4.63 -12.59 5.25
CA ASP A 89 -4.42 -12.73 3.80
C ASP A 89 -3.69 -11.53 3.22
N GLU A 90 -4.04 -10.31 3.65
CA GLU A 90 -3.30 -9.09 3.31
C GLU A 90 -1.87 -9.16 3.82
N LYS A 91 -1.69 -9.60 5.07
CA LYS A 91 -0.35 -9.75 5.65
C LYS A 91 0.49 -10.75 4.89
N LYS A 92 -0.10 -11.86 4.44
CA LYS A 92 0.57 -12.85 3.61
C LYS A 92 0.99 -12.27 2.26
N LEU A 93 0.15 -11.44 1.63
CA LEU A 93 0.48 -10.77 0.37
C LEU A 93 1.63 -9.77 0.53
N ILE A 94 1.53 -8.88 1.52
CA ILE A 94 2.57 -7.86 1.79
C ILE A 94 3.90 -8.52 2.19
N ASP A 95 3.87 -9.58 3.00
CA ASP A 95 5.08 -10.32 3.37
C ASP A 95 5.72 -10.99 2.15
N LYS A 96 4.92 -11.54 1.22
CA LYS A 96 5.39 -12.10 -0.05
C LYS A 96 6.08 -11.03 -0.90
N ILE A 97 5.52 -9.83 -0.96
CA ILE A 97 6.11 -8.69 -1.67
C ILE A 97 7.44 -8.31 -1.02
N GLY A 98 7.48 -8.10 0.31
CA GLY A 98 8.71 -7.76 1.03
C GLY A 98 9.81 -8.83 0.87
N LYS A 99 9.45 -10.12 0.92
CA LYS A 99 10.37 -11.24 0.65
C LYS A 99 10.88 -11.23 -0.78
N ALA A 100 10.02 -10.99 -1.76
CA ALA A 100 10.43 -10.91 -3.17
C ALA A 100 11.52 -9.84 -3.36
N PHE A 101 11.44 -8.71 -2.65
CA PHE A 101 12.42 -7.63 -2.68
C PHE A 101 13.63 -7.80 -1.74
N GLY A 102 13.75 -8.93 -1.04
CA GLY A 102 14.88 -9.19 -0.13
C GLY A 102 14.87 -8.33 1.14
N MET A 103 13.69 -7.83 1.56
CA MET A 103 13.59 -7.06 2.80
C MET A 103 13.78 -7.98 4.01
N GLN A 104 14.68 -7.58 4.90
CA GLN A 104 14.93 -8.30 6.14
C GLN A 104 13.67 -8.33 7.03
N PRO A 105 13.39 -9.44 7.74
CA PRO A 105 12.25 -9.53 8.66
C PRO A 105 12.19 -8.39 9.68
N ALA A 106 13.35 -8.01 10.25
CA ALA A 106 13.45 -6.90 11.20
C ALA A 106 13.04 -5.55 10.58
N THR A 107 13.43 -5.29 9.32
CA THR A 107 13.04 -4.07 8.61
C THR A 107 11.54 -4.02 8.37
N LYS A 108 10.94 -5.14 7.94
CA LYS A 108 9.49 -5.25 7.73
C LYS A 108 8.72 -4.98 9.03
N ALA A 109 9.14 -5.62 10.13
CA ALA A 109 8.53 -5.42 11.45
C ALA A 109 8.64 -3.97 11.93
N ALA A 110 9.79 -3.32 11.73
CA ALA A 110 10.00 -1.92 12.09
C ALA A 110 9.07 -0.98 11.30
N LEU A 111 8.94 -1.19 9.97
CA LEU A 111 8.04 -0.40 9.13
C LEU A 111 6.57 -0.63 9.50
N GLU A 112 6.15 -1.86 9.74
CA GLU A 112 4.79 -2.17 10.19
C GLU A 112 4.48 -1.52 11.54
N LYS A 113 5.42 -1.57 12.48
CA LYS A 113 5.28 -0.88 13.78
C LYS A 113 5.15 0.62 13.58
N TRP A 114 5.99 1.22 12.74
CA TRP A 114 5.92 2.65 12.45
C TRP A 114 4.56 3.05 11.86
N VAL A 115 4.00 2.27 10.94
CA VAL A 115 2.66 2.52 10.38
C VAL A 115 1.58 2.43 11.46
N LYS A 116 1.62 1.41 12.32
CA LYS A 116 0.69 1.29 13.45
C LYS A 116 0.76 2.50 14.37
N ASP A 117 1.96 2.92 14.74
CA ASP A 117 2.18 4.07 15.60
C ASP A 117 1.65 5.34 14.94
N LEU A 118 1.92 5.57 13.65
CA LEU A 118 1.38 6.70 12.88
C LEU A 118 -0.15 6.74 12.93
N LEU A 119 -0.83 5.61 12.71
CA LEU A 119 -2.29 5.53 12.73
C LEU A 119 -2.87 5.82 14.13
N ILE A 120 -2.21 5.35 15.19
CA ILE A 120 -2.57 5.67 16.57
C ILE A 120 -2.48 7.19 16.81
N HIS A 121 -1.38 7.83 16.40
CA HIS A 121 -1.20 9.26 16.55
C HIS A 121 -2.21 10.06 15.72
N ARG A 122 -2.49 9.63 14.48
CA ARG A 122 -3.53 10.24 13.64
C ARG A 122 -4.90 10.17 14.30
N LYS A 123 -5.28 9.03 14.87
CA LYS A 123 -6.55 8.86 15.61
C LYS A 123 -6.62 9.77 16.84
N LYS A 124 -5.51 9.98 17.55
CA LYS A 124 -5.42 10.94 18.67
C LYS A 124 -5.60 12.37 18.17
N LEU A 125 -4.91 12.76 17.09
CA LEU A 125 -5.02 14.09 16.48
C LEU A 125 -6.46 14.42 16.08
N MET A 126 -7.17 13.46 15.46
CA MET A 126 -8.58 13.64 15.08
C MET A 126 -9.51 13.98 16.25
N LYS A 127 -9.12 13.69 17.51
CA LYS A 127 -9.91 14.09 18.69
C LYS A 127 -9.83 15.58 19.00
N PHE A 128 -8.79 16.28 18.53
CA PHE A 128 -8.63 17.72 18.72
C PHE A 128 -9.41 18.55 17.68
N PHE A 129 -9.83 17.91 16.58
CA PHE A 129 -10.68 18.54 15.56
C PHE A 129 -12.19 18.35 15.84
N LYS A 130 -12.52 17.75 16.97
CA LYS A 130 -13.88 17.65 17.51
C LYS A 130 -14.07 18.71 18.58
#